data_AF-A0A1F7M0W0-F1
#
_entry.id   AF-A0A1F7M0W0-F1
#
_cell.length_a   1.000
_cell.length_b   1.000
_cell.length_c   1.000
_cell.angle_alpha   90.00
_cell.angle_beta   90.00
_cell.angle_gamma   90.00
#
_symmetry.space_group_name_H-M   'P 1'
#
loop_
_entity.id
_entity.type
_entity.pdbx_description
1 polymer ?
#
loop_
_entity_poly.entity_id
_entity_poly.type
_entity_poly.pdbx_seq_one_letter_code
_entity_poly.pdbx_strand_id
1 'polypeptide(L)'
;MSVFGTRTFQGALSAAFFAAGGAVIIASALVLYRYSDPVAFAGVVVGAITVSLGFFLMIMLPYKGTSDDTTLHLWFVTRTDAIRWDDLLSYKKLAVGWTWKAHGRDMEGSVFTALSYLRPSMRTPTRAYCWITGIGPAFSRSPEDYVTPLDRHAPEKNQRRMTLGR
;
A
#
# COMPACT_ATOMS: atom_id res chain seq x y z
N MET A 1 -13.91 -12.88 -3.18
CA MET A 1 -14.54 -11.59 -2.80
C MET A 1 -14.77 -10.78 -4.07
N SER A 2 -15.96 -10.20 -4.26
CA SER A 2 -16.23 -9.34 -5.41
C SER A 2 -15.44 -8.03 -5.28
N VAL A 3 -14.89 -7.55 -6.40
CA VAL A 3 -14.07 -6.31 -6.49
C VAL A 3 -14.84 -5.07 -5.98
N PHE A 4 -16.17 -5.11 -6.11
CA PHE A 4 -17.05 -4.05 -5.63
C PHE A 4 -17.14 -4.04 -4.10
N GLY A 5 -17.22 -5.21 -3.46
CA GLY A 5 -17.29 -5.33 -2.00
C GLY A 5 -16.01 -4.88 -1.29
N THR A 6 -14.84 -5.10 -1.89
CA THR A 6 -13.57 -4.64 -1.30
C THR A 6 -13.38 -3.13 -1.44
N ARG A 7 -13.83 -2.52 -2.55
CA ARG A 7 -13.83 -1.07 -2.72
C ARG A 7 -14.72 -0.37 -1.70
N THR A 8 -15.97 -0.84 -1.54
CA THR A 8 -16.92 -0.23 -0.62
C THR A 8 -16.47 -0.37 0.83
N PHE A 9 -15.93 -1.53 1.21
CA PHE A 9 -15.36 -1.74 2.54
C PHE A 9 -14.20 -0.79 2.82
N GLN A 10 -13.20 -0.71 1.93
CA GLN A 10 -12.05 0.17 2.14
C GLN A 10 -12.44 1.65 2.11
N GLY A 11 -13.40 2.04 1.26
CA GLY A 11 -13.97 3.38 1.24
C GLY A 11 -14.69 3.74 2.54
N ALA A 12 -15.54 2.84 3.05
CA ALA A 12 -16.23 3.03 4.32
C ALA A 12 -15.25 3.10 5.51
N LEU A 13 -14.23 2.25 5.51
CA LEU A 13 -13.18 2.26 6.53
C LEU A 13 -12.41 3.58 6.53
N SER A 14 -12.02 4.06 5.35
CA SER A 14 -11.36 5.37 5.19
C SER A 14 -12.25 6.51 5.72
N ALA A 15 -13.53 6.54 5.34
CA ALA A 15 -14.48 7.54 5.81
C ALA A 15 -14.66 7.52 7.34
N ALA A 16 -14.67 6.33 7.96
CA ALA A 16 -14.72 6.18 9.41
C ALA A 16 -13.48 6.79 10.09
N PHE A 17 -12.28 6.56 9.55
CA PHE A 17 -11.05 7.19 10.06
C PHE A 17 -11.08 8.72 9.94
N PHE A 18 -11.60 9.25 8.84
CA PHE A 18 -11.78 10.70 8.67
C PHE A 18 -12.72 11.29 9.71
N ALA A 19 -13.92 10.71 9.86
CA ALA A 19 -14.92 11.21 10.77
C ALA A 19 -14.45 11.11 12.24
N ALA A 20 -13.90 9.97 12.64
CA ALA A 20 -13.40 9.76 14.00
C ALA A 20 -12.21 10.67 14.31
N GLY A 21 -11.21 10.73 13.42
CA GLY A 21 -10.04 11.58 13.60
C GLY A 21 -10.41 13.07 13.63
N GLY A 22 -11.29 13.51 12.73
CA GLY A 22 -11.79 14.90 12.71
C GLY A 22 -12.55 15.26 13.99
N ALA A 23 -13.42 14.37 14.47
CA ALA A 23 -14.15 14.59 15.72
C ALA A 23 -13.21 14.72 16.93
N VAL A 24 -12.18 13.87 17.01
CA VAL A 24 -11.14 13.97 18.05
C VAL A 24 -10.39 15.29 17.98
N ILE A 25 -9.96 15.72 16.77
CA ILE A 25 -9.29 17.03 16.61
C ILE A 25 -10.18 18.16 17.11
N ILE A 26 -11.45 18.20 16.70
CA ILE A 26 -12.38 19.26 17.09
C ILE A 26 -12.59 19.27 18.61
N ALA A 27 -12.86 18.11 19.21
CA ALA A 27 -13.07 18.00 20.66
C ALA A 27 -11.82 18.42 21.43
N SER A 28 -10.64 17.94 21.04
CA SER A 28 -9.37 18.29 21.68
C SER A 28 -8.98 19.75 21.49
N ALA A 29 -9.24 20.34 20.32
CA ALA A 29 -9.01 21.76 20.07
C ALA A 29 -9.92 22.64 20.94
N LEU A 30 -11.18 22.25 21.15
CA LEU A 30 -12.10 22.96 22.05
C LEU A 30 -11.61 22.90 23.49
N VAL A 31 -11.10 21.75 23.95
CA VAL A 31 -10.54 21.59 25.30
C VAL A 31 -9.26 22.43 25.46
N LEU A 32 -8.35 22.41 24.48
CA LEU A 32 -7.16 23.27 24.47
C LEU A 32 -7.53 24.74 24.54
N TYR A 33 -8.49 25.19 23.72
CA TYR A 33 -8.93 26.57 23.70
C TYR A 33 -9.54 27.02 25.03
N ARG A 34 -10.32 26.13 25.67
CA ARG A 34 -11.04 26.47 26.91
C ARG A 34 -10.18 26.33 28.17
N TYR A 35 -9.30 25.34 28.22
CA TYR A 35 -8.60 24.93 29.45
C TYR A 35 -7.08 24.94 29.35
N SER A 36 -6.51 25.12 28.14
CA SER A 36 -5.05 25.05 27.90
C SER A 36 -4.39 23.76 28.40
N ASP A 37 -5.15 22.65 28.39
CA ASP A 37 -4.69 21.36 28.90
C ASP A 37 -3.69 20.70 27.91
N PRO A 38 -2.43 20.43 28.33
CA PRO A 38 -1.43 19.79 27.46
C PRO A 38 -1.83 18.38 27.01
N VAL A 39 -2.68 17.66 27.74
CA VAL A 39 -3.19 16.34 27.32
C VAL A 39 -4.06 16.47 26.07
N ALA A 40 -4.79 17.56 25.93
CA ALA A 40 -5.61 17.80 24.76
C ALA A 40 -4.76 18.04 23.49
N PHE A 41 -3.50 18.47 23.62
CA PHE A 41 -2.57 18.49 22.48
C PHE A 41 -2.28 17.08 21.94
N ALA A 42 -2.09 16.10 22.82
CA ALA A 42 -1.93 14.71 22.39
C ALA A 42 -3.16 14.21 21.62
N GLY A 43 -4.36 14.62 22.03
CA GLY A 43 -5.60 14.32 21.31
C GLY A 43 -5.60 14.87 19.87
N VAL A 44 -5.18 16.12 19.67
CA VAL A 44 -5.03 16.70 18.32
C VAL A 44 -4.05 15.90 17.46
N VAL A 45 -2.89 15.51 18.03
CA VAL A 45 -1.89 14.70 17.32
C VAL A 45 -2.46 13.33 16.92
N VAL A 46 -3.12 12.63 17.84
CA VAL A 46 -3.77 11.34 17.57
C VAL A 46 -4.85 11.48 16.51
N GLY A 47 -5.67 12.52 16.57
CA GLY A 47 -6.68 12.80 15.57
C GLY A 47 -6.08 13.06 14.19
N ALA A 48 -4.97 13.81 14.11
CA ALA A 48 -4.26 14.06 12.86
C ALA A 48 -3.67 12.80 12.24
N ILE A 49 -3.08 11.90 13.06
CA ILE A 49 -2.60 10.58 12.62
C ILE A 49 -3.77 9.76 12.07
N THR A 50 -4.91 9.75 12.77
CA THR A 50 -6.12 9.00 12.39
C THR A 50 -6.67 9.49 11.04
N VAL A 51 -6.76 10.80 10.83
CA VAL A 51 -7.15 11.39 9.53
C VAL A 51 -6.15 11.03 8.43
N SER A 52 -4.86 11.09 8.73
CA SER A 52 -3.79 10.73 7.78
C SER A 52 -3.88 9.27 7.35
N LEU A 53 -4.24 8.36 8.26
CA LEU A 53 -4.49 6.95 7.95
C LEU A 53 -5.71 6.79 7.03
N GLY A 54 -6.77 7.57 7.23
CA GLY A 54 -7.92 7.65 6.32
C GLY A 54 -7.50 8.03 4.90
N PHE A 55 -6.68 9.08 4.74
CA PHE A 55 -6.11 9.50 3.44
C PHE A 55 -5.25 8.41 2.81
N PHE A 56 -4.39 7.77 3.61
CA PHE A 56 -3.52 6.70 3.16
C PHE A 56 -4.32 5.54 2.55
N LEU A 57 -5.37 5.09 3.25
CA LEU A 57 -6.27 4.05 2.76
C LEU A 57 -7.01 4.45 1.48
N MET A 58 -7.28 5.73 1.27
CA MET A 58 -8.05 6.19 0.12
C MET A 58 -7.20 6.33 -1.16
N ILE A 59 -5.96 6.80 -1.02
CA ILE A 59 -5.15 7.32 -2.14
C ILE A 59 -3.86 6.52 -2.38
N MET A 60 -3.27 5.95 -1.33
CA MET A 60 -1.94 5.32 -1.38
C MET A 60 -2.00 3.79 -1.33
N LEU A 61 -3.08 3.23 -0.75
CA LEU A 61 -3.30 1.79 -0.66
C LEU A 61 -4.37 1.36 -1.68
N PRO A 62 -4.04 0.66 -2.77
CA PRO A 62 -5.04 0.10 -3.65
C PRO A 62 -5.70 -1.12 -2.98
N TYR A 63 -7.02 -1.25 -3.16
CA TYR A 63 -7.80 -2.38 -2.64
C TYR A 63 -7.70 -3.63 -3.53
N LYS A 64 -7.13 -3.47 -4.74
CA LYS A 64 -6.87 -4.55 -5.70
C LYS A 64 -5.63 -4.20 -6.53
N GLY A 65 -4.81 -5.19 -6.83
CA GLY A 65 -3.73 -5.11 -7.81
C GLY A 65 -3.79 -6.34 -8.73
N THR A 66 -3.63 -6.14 -10.03
CA THR A 66 -3.45 -7.23 -11.00
C THR A 66 -2.43 -6.81 -12.04
N SER A 67 -1.71 -7.77 -12.56
CA SER A 67 -0.70 -7.57 -13.59
C SER A 67 -1.07 -8.34 -14.84
N ASP A 68 -0.76 -7.76 -16.00
CA ASP A 68 -0.61 -8.45 -17.27
C ASP A 68 0.85 -8.34 -17.75
N ASP A 69 1.13 -8.82 -18.96
CA ASP A 69 2.49 -8.86 -19.52
C ASP A 69 3.10 -7.47 -19.77
N THR A 70 2.28 -6.41 -19.78
CA THR A 70 2.70 -5.04 -20.16
C THR A 70 2.43 -3.99 -19.09
N THR A 71 1.46 -4.23 -18.21
CA THR A 71 0.94 -3.28 -17.26
C THR A 71 0.57 -3.89 -15.91
N LEU A 72 0.72 -3.07 -14.87
CA LEU A 72 0.22 -3.29 -13.53
C LEU A 72 -0.97 -2.36 -13.29
N HIS A 73 -2.13 -2.95 -13.06
CA HIS A 73 -3.34 -2.22 -12.68
C HIS A 73 -3.48 -2.17 -11.17
N LEU A 74 -3.60 -0.96 -10.62
CA LEU A 74 -3.85 -0.69 -9.21
C LEU A 74 -5.19 0.05 -9.05
N TRP A 75 -6.10 -0.52 -8.28
CA TRP A 75 -7.40 0.10 -8.01
C TRP A 75 -7.42 0.73 -6.62
N PHE A 76 -7.55 2.04 -6.58
CA PHE A 76 -7.76 2.85 -5.38
C PHE A 76 -9.23 3.20 -5.23
N VAL A 77 -9.64 3.62 -4.03
CA VAL A 77 -11.03 4.03 -3.78
C VAL A 77 -11.47 5.15 -4.73
N THR A 78 -10.56 6.09 -5.02
CA THR A 78 -10.82 7.29 -5.82
C THR A 78 -10.45 7.19 -7.28
N ARG A 79 -9.56 6.25 -7.66
CA ARG A 79 -9.01 6.18 -9.01
C ARG A 79 -8.51 4.78 -9.34
N THR A 80 -8.22 4.55 -10.61
CA THR A 80 -7.51 3.37 -11.07
C THR A 80 -6.29 3.83 -11.83
N ASP A 81 -5.13 3.29 -11.47
CA ASP A 81 -3.87 3.56 -12.15
C ASP A 81 -3.49 2.32 -12.97
N ALA A 82 -3.13 2.53 -14.24
CA ALA A 82 -2.53 1.53 -15.11
C ALA A 82 -1.07 1.94 -15.31
N ILE A 83 -0.15 1.12 -14.81
CA ILE A 83 1.28 1.41 -14.75
C ILE A 83 1.96 0.51 -15.76
N ARG A 84 2.54 1.06 -16.82
CA ARG A 84 3.37 0.25 -17.71
C ARG A 84 4.61 -0.20 -16.95
N TRP A 85 5.13 -1.38 -17.26
CA TRP A 85 6.35 -1.86 -16.63
C TRP A 85 7.54 -0.90 -16.82
N ASP A 86 7.62 -0.24 -17.97
CA ASP A 86 8.63 0.78 -18.27
C ASP A 86 8.54 2.02 -17.35
N ASP A 87 7.33 2.31 -16.82
CA ASP A 87 7.08 3.45 -15.94
C ASP A 87 7.34 3.11 -14.46
N LEU A 88 7.64 1.84 -14.15
CA LEU A 88 7.98 1.39 -12.81
C LEU A 88 9.44 1.74 -12.48
N LEU A 89 9.63 2.68 -11.57
CA LEU A 89 10.96 3.19 -11.21
C LEU A 89 11.67 2.29 -10.20
N SER A 90 10.96 1.91 -9.14
CA SER A 90 11.50 1.06 -8.09
C SER A 90 10.39 0.38 -7.29
N TYR A 91 10.73 -0.72 -6.64
CA TYR A 91 9.84 -1.40 -5.71
C TYR A 91 10.62 -2.04 -4.57
N LYS A 92 9.97 -2.14 -3.41
CA LYS A 92 10.52 -2.79 -2.22
C LYS A 92 9.44 -3.64 -1.57
N LYS A 93 9.75 -4.91 -1.33
CA LYS A 93 8.91 -5.82 -0.55
C LYS A 93 9.12 -5.53 0.93
N LEU A 94 8.03 -5.39 1.67
CA LEU A 94 8.03 -4.95 3.07
C LEU A 94 7.57 -6.05 4.02
N ALA A 95 6.55 -6.82 3.64
CA ALA A 95 5.97 -7.85 4.50
C ALA A 95 5.31 -8.96 3.68
N VAL A 96 5.07 -10.11 4.31
CA VAL A 96 4.26 -11.19 3.77
C VAL A 96 2.99 -11.31 4.62
N GLY A 97 1.85 -11.36 3.95
CA GLY A 97 0.53 -11.47 4.53
C GLY A 97 0.10 -12.92 4.72
N TRP A 98 -1.00 -13.11 5.44
CA TRP A 98 -1.44 -14.42 5.95
C TRP A 98 -2.31 -15.23 4.98
N THR A 99 -2.46 -14.80 3.73
CA THR A 99 -3.24 -15.57 2.75
C THR A 99 -2.31 -16.54 2.04
N TRP A 100 -2.51 -17.84 2.28
CA TRP A 100 -1.68 -18.90 1.73
C TRP A 100 -2.57 -19.83 0.90
N LYS A 101 -2.25 -19.99 -0.39
CA LYS A 101 -2.78 -21.12 -1.18
C LYS A 101 -1.62 -22.03 -1.53
N ALA A 102 -1.62 -23.23 -0.98
CA ALA A 102 -0.61 -24.23 -1.29
C ALA A 102 -0.81 -24.78 -2.71
N HIS A 103 0.26 -24.79 -3.49
CA HIS A 103 0.35 -25.46 -4.78
C HIS A 103 1.55 -26.42 -4.73
N GLY A 104 1.33 -27.62 -4.20
CA GLY A 104 2.41 -28.60 -4.02
C GLY A 104 3.44 -28.15 -2.98
N ARG A 105 4.69 -27.93 -3.41
CA ARG A 105 5.79 -27.47 -2.54
C ARG A 105 5.86 -25.95 -2.38
N ASP A 106 5.17 -25.20 -3.24
CA ASP A 106 5.15 -23.74 -3.24
C ASP A 106 3.84 -23.22 -2.63
N MET A 107 3.88 -21.99 -2.11
CA MET A 107 2.70 -21.29 -1.60
C MET A 107 2.54 -19.93 -2.27
N GLU A 108 1.32 -19.63 -2.72
CA GLU A 108 0.92 -18.27 -3.07
C GLU A 108 0.71 -17.48 -1.78
N GLY A 109 1.49 -16.42 -1.60
CA GLY A 109 1.41 -15.46 -0.49
C GLY A 109 1.07 -14.07 -0.98
N SER A 110 0.40 -13.27 -0.15
CA SER A 110 0.26 -11.84 -0.41
C SER A 110 1.50 -11.11 0.07
N VAL A 111 2.22 -10.42 -0.81
CA VAL A 111 3.43 -9.65 -0.47
C VAL A 111 3.09 -8.17 -0.44
N PHE A 112 3.26 -7.53 0.71
CA PHE A 112 3.12 -6.10 0.84
C PHE A 112 4.33 -5.40 0.22
N THR A 113 4.08 -4.54 -0.75
CA THR A 113 5.11 -3.92 -1.57
C THR A 113 4.90 -2.42 -1.64
N ALA A 114 5.95 -1.65 -1.40
CA ALA A 114 6.01 -0.23 -1.73
C ALA A 114 6.56 -0.08 -3.15
N LEU A 115 5.89 0.68 -4.00
CA LEU A 115 6.29 0.92 -5.37
C LEU A 115 6.33 2.41 -5.68
N SER A 116 7.25 2.78 -6.56
CA SER A 116 7.43 4.13 -7.10
C SER A 116 7.34 4.06 -8.62
N TYR A 117 6.49 4.88 -9.23
CA TYR A 117 6.23 4.85 -10.66
C TYR A 117 5.92 6.24 -11.20
N LEU A 118 6.11 6.40 -12.51
CA LEU A 118 5.69 7.60 -13.22
C LEU A 118 4.23 7.45 -13.66
N ARG A 119 3.43 8.49 -13.42
CA ARG A 119 2.10 8.58 -14.00
C ARG A 119 2.19 9.45 -15.24
N PRO A 120 1.57 9.08 -16.38
CA PRO A 120 1.63 9.89 -17.59
C PRO A 120 1.21 11.35 -17.40
N SER A 121 0.28 11.60 -16.47
CA SER A 121 -0.23 12.94 -16.15
C SER A 121 0.58 13.71 -15.10
N MET A 122 1.60 13.12 -14.49
CA MET A 122 2.41 13.76 -13.45
C MET A 122 3.91 13.67 -13.75
N ARG A 123 4.61 14.79 -13.62
CA ARG A 123 6.08 14.85 -13.78
C ARG A 123 6.83 14.31 -12.57
N THR A 124 6.15 14.11 -11.44
CA THR A 124 6.75 13.63 -10.20
C THR A 124 6.45 12.15 -9.96
N PRO A 125 7.44 11.37 -9.48
CA PRO A 125 7.22 9.99 -9.06
C PRO A 125 6.06 9.87 -8.08
N THR A 126 5.15 8.93 -8.35
CA THR A 126 4.05 8.58 -7.47
C THR A 126 4.42 7.33 -6.68
N ARG A 127 4.11 7.34 -5.38
CA ARG A 127 4.27 6.17 -4.51
C ARG A 127 2.93 5.48 -4.29
N ALA A 128 2.93 4.16 -4.24
CA ALA A 128 1.81 3.37 -3.77
C ALA A 128 2.29 2.19 -2.92
N TYR A 129 1.40 1.68 -2.08
CA TYR A 129 1.65 0.55 -1.21
C TYR A 129 0.60 -0.49 -1.49
N CYS A 130 0.95 -1.67 -1.98
CA CYS A 130 -0.03 -2.64 -2.44
C CYS A 130 0.32 -4.06 -2.01
N TRP A 131 -0.72 -4.90 -1.92
CA TRP A 131 -0.57 -6.34 -1.80
C TRP A 131 -0.52 -6.95 -3.20
N ILE A 132 0.56 -7.66 -3.50
CA ILE A 132 0.75 -8.37 -4.76
C ILE A 132 0.93 -9.85 -4.45
N THR A 133 0.27 -10.71 -5.21
CA THR A 133 0.45 -12.16 -5.07
C THR A 133 1.85 -12.54 -5.53
N GLY A 134 2.58 -13.24 -4.67
CA GLY A 134 3.85 -13.86 -4.97
C GLY A 134 3.84 -15.34 -4.67
N ILE A 135 4.76 -16.09 -5.27
CA ILE A 135 4.94 -17.52 -5.07
C ILE A 135 6.27 -17.71 -4.33
N GLY A 136 6.25 -18.41 -3.21
CA GLY A 136 7.44 -18.65 -2.40
C GLY A 136 7.33 -19.92 -1.56
N PRO A 137 8.38 -20.23 -0.79
CA PRO A 137 8.39 -21.41 0.08
C PRO A 137 7.31 -21.32 1.16
N ALA A 138 6.71 -22.48 1.48
CA ALA A 138 5.74 -22.57 2.55
C ALA A 138 6.34 -22.11 3.88
N PHE A 139 5.58 -21.32 4.64
CA PHE A 139 5.94 -20.81 5.98
C PHE A 139 7.10 -19.81 6.07
N SER A 140 7.68 -19.34 4.95
CA SER A 140 8.65 -18.24 5.03
C SER A 140 7.94 -16.92 5.35
N ARG A 141 8.50 -16.16 6.30
CA ARG A 141 8.06 -14.79 6.61
C ARG A 141 8.91 -13.73 5.92
N SER A 142 9.97 -14.14 5.22
CA SER A 142 10.84 -13.24 4.47
C SER A 142 10.14 -12.82 3.18
N PRO A 143 9.89 -11.52 2.94
CA PRO A 143 9.31 -11.05 1.69
C PRO A 143 10.20 -11.31 0.47
N GLU A 144 11.51 -11.47 0.68
CA GLU A 144 12.48 -11.66 -0.40
C GLU A 144 12.38 -13.04 -1.04
N ASP A 145 11.90 -14.03 -0.30
CA ASP A 145 11.77 -15.43 -0.72
C ASP A 145 10.60 -15.65 -1.70
N TYR A 146 9.67 -14.68 -1.77
CA TYR A 146 8.52 -14.74 -2.66
C TYR A 146 8.83 -14.10 -3.99
N VAL A 147 8.63 -14.80 -5.09
CA VAL A 147 8.73 -14.24 -6.44
C VAL A 147 7.38 -13.63 -6.83
N THR A 148 7.39 -12.37 -7.23
CA THR A 148 6.22 -11.58 -7.67
C THR A 148 6.38 -11.21 -9.15
N PRO A 149 5.29 -10.84 -9.86
CA PRO A 149 5.37 -10.31 -11.22
C PRO A 149 6.33 -9.11 -11.33
N LEU A 150 6.44 -8.30 -10.28
CA LEU A 150 7.37 -7.17 -10.23
C LEU A 150 8.83 -7.59 -10.39
N ASP A 151 9.23 -8.76 -9.87
CA ASP A 151 10.62 -9.22 -9.97
C ASP A 151 11.04 -9.55 -11.41
N ARG A 152 10.07 -9.81 -12.30
CA ARG A 152 10.35 -10.07 -13.72
C ARG A 152 10.58 -8.79 -14.52
N HIS A 153 9.93 -7.70 -14.12
CA HIS A 153 9.83 -6.48 -14.92
C HIS A 153 10.57 -5.28 -14.32
N ALA A 154 10.95 -5.32 -13.04
CA ALA A 154 11.64 -4.21 -12.38
C ALA A 154 13.18 -4.35 -12.42
N PRO A 155 13.92 -3.33 -12.90
CA PRO A 155 15.34 -3.44 -13.23
C PRO A 155 16.32 -3.47 -12.03
N GLU A 156 15.93 -3.01 -10.83
CA GLU A 156 16.87 -2.86 -9.70
C GLU A 156 17.46 -4.19 -9.18
N LYS A 157 16.73 -5.31 -9.25
CA LYS A 157 17.28 -6.62 -8.84
C LYS A 157 18.26 -7.21 -9.86
N ASN A 158 18.13 -6.86 -11.13
CA ASN A 158 19.04 -7.33 -12.17
C ASN A 158 20.40 -6.60 -12.12
N GLN A 159 20.44 -5.32 -11.70
CA GLN A 159 21.71 -4.59 -11.56
C GLN A 159 22.56 -5.02 -10.36
N ARG A 160 21.97 -5.34 -9.20
CA ARG A 160 22.74 -5.84 -8.03
C ARG A 160 23.33 -7.23 -8.25
N ARG A 161 22.67 -8.09 -9.05
CA ARG A 161 23.26 -9.38 -9.46
C ARG A 161 24.41 -9.22 -10.45
N MET A 162 24.41 -8.17 -11.27
CA MET A 162 25.53 -7.90 -12.21
C MET A 162 26.74 -7.25 -11.53
N THR A 163 26.57 -6.58 -10.39
CA THR A 163 27.69 -5.93 -9.65
C THR A 163 28.31 -6.80 -8.56
N LEU A 164 27.60 -7.79 -8.00
CA LEU A 164 28.18 -8.79 -7.08
C LEU A 164 28.74 -10.05 -7.78
N GLY A 165 28.67 -10.12 -9.10
CA GLY A 165 29.20 -11.21 -9.92
C GLY A 165 30.51 -10.88 -10.64
N ARG A 166 31.33 -9.98 -10.10
CA ARG A 166 32.71 -9.72 -10.57
C ARG A 166 33.69 -9.84 -9.42
#